data_AF-A0A5K1AHI1-F1
#
_entry.id   AF-A0A5K1AHI1-F1
#
_cell.length_a   1.000
_cell.length_b   1.000
_cell.length_c   1.000
_cell.angle_alpha   90.00
_cell.angle_beta   90.00
_cell.angle_gamma   90.00
#
_symmetry.space_group_name_H-M   'P 1'
#
loop_
_entity.id
_entity.type
_entity.pdbx_description
1 polymer ?
#
loop_
_entity_poly.entity_id
_entity_poly.type
_entity_poly.pdbx_seq_one_letter_code
_entity_poly.pdbx_strand_id
1 'polypeptide(L)'
;DTLYHKDIEEREDAGTPAIVQKIRAALAFWVKEYMGYHLIDSQETFWLGRALKRLLSNPNVIVLGNTKAKRQPIISFLVRTTSPAETTSFGEKGDPKSGVFMWGERATRRDKPLHGRFVAKLLNDLFGIQARGGCSCAGPYGHVLLEVGKEKSLAFRSAILK
;
A
#
# COMPACT_ATOMS: atom_id res chain seq x y z
N ASP A 1 -8.61 -40.76 36.68
CA ASP A 1 -7.90 -39.47 36.81
C ASP A 1 -7.05 -39.19 35.60
N THR A 2 -7.32 -38.08 34.92
CA THR A 2 -6.52 -37.60 33.79
C THR A 2 -5.55 -36.54 34.33
N LEU A 3 -4.25 -36.82 34.27
CA LEU A 3 -3.21 -35.91 34.71
C LEU A 3 -2.79 -35.02 33.53
N TYR A 4 -3.08 -33.73 33.60
CA TYR A 4 -2.63 -32.76 32.60
C TYR A 4 -1.25 -32.20 32.96
N HIS A 5 -0.44 -31.91 31.94
CA HIS A 5 0.82 -31.19 32.13
C HIS A 5 0.56 -29.77 32.66
N LYS A 6 1.43 -29.26 33.53
CA LYS A 6 1.23 -27.92 34.15
C LYS A 6 1.68 -26.77 33.24
N ASP A 7 2.67 -27.04 32.40
CA ASP A 7 3.24 -26.09 31.44
C ASP A 7 2.26 -25.84 30.29
N ILE A 8 1.98 -24.57 29.98
CA ILE A 8 1.00 -24.21 28.94
C ILE A 8 1.60 -24.36 27.54
N GLU A 9 2.87 -24.01 27.37
CA GLU A 9 3.60 -24.14 26.11
C GLU A 9 3.71 -25.60 25.67
N GLU A 10 3.96 -26.50 26.61
CA GLU A 10 4.05 -27.94 26.35
C GLU A 10 2.69 -28.58 26.05
N ARG A 11 1.59 -27.96 26.49
CA ARG A 11 0.23 -28.36 26.13
C ARG A 11 -0.20 -27.91 24.73
N GLU A 12 0.33 -26.76 24.28
CA GLU A 12 0.09 -26.26 22.92
C GLU A 12 0.90 -27.03 21.87
N ASP A 13 2.01 -27.67 22.27
CA ASP A 13 2.90 -28.45 21.41
C ASP A 13 2.48 -29.93 21.31
N ALA A 14 1.17 -30.19 21.16
CA ALA A 14 0.63 -31.53 21.06
C ALA A 14 0.96 -32.20 19.69
N GLY A 15 1.43 -33.45 19.72
CA GLY A 15 1.77 -34.23 18.53
C GLY A 15 3.27 -34.28 18.26
N THR A 16 3.67 -34.47 16.98
CA THR A 16 5.09 -34.42 16.60
C THR A 16 5.56 -32.97 16.58
N PRO A 17 6.54 -32.57 17.41
CA PRO A 17 7.00 -31.18 17.46
C PRO A 17 7.54 -30.74 16.11
N ALA A 18 7.30 -29.48 15.75
CA ALA A 18 7.74 -28.87 14.49
C ALA A 18 9.26 -28.54 14.50
N ILE A 19 10.11 -29.55 14.72
CA ILE A 19 11.56 -29.39 15.01
C ILE A 19 12.26 -28.53 13.94
N VAL A 20 12.04 -28.82 12.66
CA VAL A 20 12.67 -28.07 11.55
C VAL A 20 12.19 -26.62 11.51
N GLN A 21 10.91 -26.37 11.80
CA GLN A 21 10.34 -25.03 11.85
C GLN A 21 10.93 -24.23 13.03
N LYS A 22 11.08 -24.85 14.20
CA LYS A 22 11.72 -24.25 15.38
C LYS A 22 13.17 -23.88 15.09
N ILE A 23 13.92 -24.78 14.44
CA ILE A 23 15.31 -24.50 14.01
C ILE A 23 15.34 -23.31 13.03
N ARG A 24 14.47 -23.30 12.01
CA ARG A 24 14.39 -22.18 11.05
C ARG A 24 14.06 -20.85 11.72
N ALA A 25 13.12 -20.85 12.66
CA ALA A 25 12.75 -19.66 13.42
C ALA A 25 13.92 -19.16 14.28
N ALA A 26 14.59 -20.06 15.01
CA ALA A 26 15.76 -19.73 15.83
C ALA A 26 16.89 -19.12 14.98
N LEU A 27 17.19 -19.72 13.81
CA LEU A 27 18.19 -19.18 12.89
C LEU A 27 17.81 -17.79 12.35
N ALA A 28 16.53 -17.56 12.05
CA ALA A 28 16.08 -16.24 11.61
C ALA A 28 16.25 -15.17 12.70
N PHE A 29 15.96 -15.52 13.97
CA PHE A 29 16.22 -14.63 15.10
C PHE A 29 17.71 -14.36 15.30
N TRP A 30 18.57 -15.37 15.22
CA TRP A 30 20.01 -15.19 15.30
C TRP A 30 20.56 -14.27 14.21
N VAL A 31 20.12 -14.42 12.97
CA VAL A 31 20.54 -13.51 11.88
C VAL A 31 20.09 -12.08 12.16
N LYS A 32 18.85 -11.89 12.64
CA LYS A 32 18.33 -10.56 13.02
C LYS A 32 19.16 -9.93 14.15
N GLU A 33 19.50 -10.71 15.18
CA GLU A 33 20.32 -10.25 16.31
C GLU A 33 21.74 -9.91 15.89
N TYR A 34 22.36 -10.77 15.07
CA TYR A 34 23.69 -10.55 14.51
C TYR A 34 23.76 -9.27 13.66
N MET A 35 22.74 -9.01 12.82
CA MET A 35 22.66 -7.77 12.04
C MET A 35 22.44 -6.53 12.92
N GLY A 36 21.71 -6.69 14.02
CA GLY A 36 21.39 -5.60 14.94
C GLY A 36 20.27 -4.68 14.44
N TYR A 37 19.47 -4.19 15.38
CA TYR A 37 18.29 -3.37 15.06
C TYR A 37 18.64 -2.01 14.46
N HIS A 38 19.76 -1.41 14.88
CA HIS A 38 20.20 -0.10 14.39
C HIS A 38 20.51 -0.13 12.89
N LEU A 39 21.19 -1.18 12.44
CA LEU A 39 21.53 -1.34 11.03
C LEU A 39 20.26 -1.46 10.20
N ILE A 40 19.30 -2.29 10.64
CA ILE A 40 18.00 -2.46 9.99
C ILE A 40 17.25 -1.12 9.92
N ASP A 41 17.06 -0.41 11.05
CA ASP A 41 16.34 0.87 11.09
C ASP A 41 17.01 1.94 10.19
N SER A 42 18.36 1.97 10.16
CA SER A 42 19.12 2.88 9.29
C SER A 42 18.89 2.57 7.80
N GLN A 43 18.91 1.29 7.44
CA GLN A 43 18.78 0.85 6.05
C GLN A 43 17.35 1.03 5.54
N GLU A 44 16.36 0.74 6.38
CA GLU A 44 14.95 0.98 6.10
C GLU A 44 14.66 2.47 5.92
N THR A 45 15.18 3.31 6.81
CA THR A 45 15.02 4.78 6.73
C THR A 45 15.62 5.33 5.44
N PHE A 46 16.82 4.86 5.07
CA PHE A 46 17.48 5.25 3.83
C PHE A 46 16.66 4.91 2.59
N TRP A 47 16.20 3.66 2.46
CA TRP A 47 15.43 3.22 1.30
C TRP A 47 14.04 3.85 1.25
N LEU A 48 13.38 3.99 2.40
CA LEU A 48 12.09 4.68 2.52
C LEU A 48 12.19 6.12 2.01
N GLY A 49 13.24 6.85 2.41
CA GLY A 49 13.48 8.22 1.95
C GLY A 49 13.61 8.31 0.42
N ARG A 50 14.38 7.40 -0.19
CA ARG A 50 14.54 7.33 -1.65
C ARG A 50 13.23 7.00 -2.36
N ALA A 51 12.48 6.01 -1.85
CA ALA A 51 11.20 5.61 -2.41
C ALA A 51 10.17 6.74 -2.33
N LEU A 52 10.03 7.39 -1.18
CA LEU A 52 9.11 8.53 -1.00
C LEU A 52 9.49 9.70 -1.90
N LYS A 53 10.78 10.04 -2.01
CA LYS A 53 11.25 11.08 -2.95
C LYS A 53 10.80 10.78 -4.37
N ARG A 54 10.98 9.54 -4.85
CA ARG A 54 10.60 9.15 -6.21
C ARG A 54 9.08 9.12 -6.45
N LEU A 55 8.31 8.65 -5.48
CA LEU A 55 6.85 8.54 -5.57
C LEU A 55 6.18 9.90 -5.48
N LEU A 56 6.63 10.77 -4.56
CA LEU A 56 6.06 12.11 -4.38
C LEU A 56 6.35 13.04 -5.56
N SER A 57 7.47 12.86 -6.26
CA SER A 57 7.76 13.59 -7.50
C SER A 57 6.88 13.18 -8.67
N ASN A 58 6.14 12.07 -8.60
CA ASN A 58 5.31 11.61 -9.71
C ASN A 58 3.88 12.18 -9.60
N PRO A 59 3.43 13.01 -10.56
CA PRO A 59 2.09 13.58 -10.51
C PRO A 59 0.98 12.54 -10.68
N ASN A 60 1.22 11.34 -11.20
CA ASN A 60 0.16 10.32 -11.34
C ASN A 60 0.08 9.37 -10.14
N VAL A 61 0.93 9.57 -9.13
CA VAL A 61 0.95 8.77 -7.91
C VAL A 61 0.46 9.62 -6.74
N ILE A 62 -0.41 9.04 -5.92
CA ILE A 62 -0.85 9.63 -4.66
C ILE A 62 -0.42 8.69 -3.54
N VAL A 63 0.54 9.13 -2.73
CA VAL A 63 0.92 8.41 -1.51
C VAL A 63 -0.15 8.63 -0.44
N LEU A 64 -0.58 7.55 0.19
CA LEU A 64 -1.60 7.54 1.23
C LEU A 64 -0.95 7.54 2.63
N GLY A 65 -1.61 8.23 3.56
CA GLY A 65 -1.15 8.38 4.94
C GLY A 65 -0.10 9.47 5.12
N ASN A 66 0.39 9.62 6.35
CA ASN A 66 1.37 10.65 6.69
C ASN A 66 2.76 10.29 6.14
N THR A 67 3.37 11.21 5.39
CA THR A 67 4.71 11.06 4.81
C THR A 67 5.82 11.64 5.67
N LYS A 68 5.48 12.37 6.74
CA LYS A 68 6.43 13.03 7.65
C LYS A 68 6.65 12.27 8.97
N ALA A 69 5.69 11.45 9.38
CA ALA A 69 5.79 10.68 10.63
C ALA A 69 6.77 9.50 10.48
N LYS A 70 7.43 9.10 11.58
CA LYS A 70 8.21 7.85 11.64
C LYS A 70 7.28 6.68 11.30
N ARG A 71 7.68 5.84 10.35
CA ARG A 71 6.89 4.72 9.85
C ARG A 71 7.79 3.56 9.43
N GLN A 72 7.20 2.38 9.43
CA GLN A 72 7.77 1.22 8.76
C GLN A 72 7.91 1.49 7.25
N PRO A 73 8.84 0.84 6.53
CA PRO A 73 9.09 1.02 5.09
C PRO A 73 7.98 0.42 4.20
N ILE A 74 6.73 0.61 4.59
CA ILE A 74 5.52 0.16 3.90
C ILE A 74 4.81 1.40 3.36
N ILE A 75 4.62 1.46 2.04
CA ILE A 75 4.04 2.62 1.36
C ILE A 75 2.74 2.20 0.67
N SER A 76 1.64 2.82 1.08
CA SER A 76 0.34 2.69 0.41
C SER A 76 0.21 3.83 -0.59
N PHE A 77 -0.18 3.55 -1.83
CA PHE A 77 -0.35 4.57 -2.86
C PHE A 77 -1.44 4.22 -3.86
N LEU A 78 -1.95 5.23 -4.56
CA LEU A 78 -2.86 5.11 -5.70
C LEU A 78 -2.16 5.58 -6.96
N VAL A 79 -2.44 4.90 -8.08
CA VAL A 79 -2.03 5.35 -9.42
C VAL A 79 -3.27 5.89 -10.12
N ARG A 80 -3.17 7.08 -10.72
CA ARG A 80 -4.26 7.69 -11.48
C ARG A 80 -4.02 7.58 -12.97
N THR A 81 -5.12 7.45 -13.70
CA THR A 81 -5.16 7.66 -15.14
C THR A 81 -5.00 9.15 -15.45
N THR A 82 -4.59 9.43 -16.68
CA THR A 82 -4.52 10.80 -17.20
C THR A 82 -5.52 10.93 -18.33
N SER A 83 -6.40 11.93 -18.27
CA SER A 83 -7.32 12.25 -19.37
C SER A 83 -6.77 13.46 -20.14
N PRO A 84 -6.94 13.51 -21.47
CA PRO A 84 -6.83 14.76 -22.20
C PRO A 84 -7.77 15.79 -21.57
N ALA A 85 -7.32 17.04 -21.41
CA ALA A 85 -8.25 18.14 -21.14
C ALA A 85 -9.24 18.23 -22.31
N GLU A 86 -10.47 18.62 -22.00
CA GLU A 86 -11.54 18.82 -22.97
C GLU A 86 -10.99 19.48 -24.24
N THR A 87 -11.21 18.84 -25.38
CA THR A 87 -10.93 19.40 -26.69
C THR A 87 -11.66 20.73 -26.76
N THR A 88 -10.93 21.85 -26.75
CA THR A 88 -11.52 23.11 -27.20
C THR A 88 -11.87 22.91 -28.66
N SER A 89 -13.16 22.80 -28.96
CA SER A 89 -13.65 22.81 -30.33
C SER A 89 -13.39 24.20 -30.93
N PHE A 90 -12.21 24.41 -31.51
CA PHE A 90 -12.00 25.50 -32.46
C PHE A 90 -12.40 24.99 -33.84
N GLY A 91 -13.69 25.13 -34.14
CA GLY A 91 -14.28 24.84 -35.43
C GLY A 91 -15.52 25.70 -35.60
N GLU A 92 -15.62 26.40 -36.71
CA GLU A 92 -16.78 27.21 -37.07
C GLU A 92 -18.08 26.41 -36.93
N LYS A 93 -19.14 27.07 -36.46
CA LYS A 93 -20.51 26.53 -36.50
C LYS A 93 -20.85 26.15 -37.94
N GLY A 94 -20.70 24.90 -38.36
CA GLY A 94 -21.01 24.58 -39.75
C GLY A 94 -20.96 23.14 -40.24
N ASP A 95 -20.13 22.25 -39.70
CA ASP A 95 -19.91 20.97 -40.41
C ASP A 95 -19.74 19.75 -39.46
N PRO A 96 -20.72 18.82 -39.41
CA PRO A 96 -20.71 17.69 -38.48
C PRO A 96 -19.75 16.54 -38.88
N LYS A 97 -18.97 16.67 -39.98
CA LYS A 97 -18.10 15.59 -40.49
C LYS A 97 -16.62 15.94 -40.68
N SER A 98 -16.18 17.17 -40.35
CA SER A 98 -14.78 17.61 -40.50
C SER A 98 -14.03 17.79 -39.18
N GLY A 99 -14.47 17.10 -38.12
CA GLY A 99 -13.72 17.04 -36.86
C GLY A 99 -12.57 16.05 -36.94
N VAL A 100 -11.36 16.50 -37.29
CA VAL A 100 -10.14 15.71 -37.07
C VAL A 100 -9.91 15.62 -35.56
N PHE A 101 -10.22 14.47 -34.96
CA PHE A 101 -9.87 14.20 -33.56
C PHE A 101 -8.35 14.00 -33.45
N MET A 102 -7.61 15.11 -33.36
CA MET A 102 -6.24 15.05 -32.88
C MET A 102 -6.28 14.68 -31.39
N TRP A 103 -5.98 13.42 -31.07
CA TRP A 103 -5.56 13.05 -29.73
C TRP A 103 -4.31 13.85 -29.43
N GLY A 104 -4.45 14.96 -28.70
CA GLY A 104 -3.30 15.59 -28.08
C GLY A 104 -2.65 14.54 -27.19
N GLU A 105 -1.47 14.03 -27.58
CA GLU A 105 -0.70 13.01 -26.84
C GLU A 105 -0.34 13.45 -25.41
N ARG A 106 -0.62 14.70 -25.06
CA ARG A 106 -0.50 15.25 -23.73
C ARG A 106 -1.81 15.12 -22.97
N ALA A 107 -1.95 14.03 -22.24
CA ALA A 107 -2.93 13.95 -21.17
C ALA A 107 -2.54 14.96 -20.08
N THR A 108 -3.38 15.97 -19.85
CA THR A 108 -3.05 17.17 -19.04
C THR A 108 -3.63 17.13 -17.63
N ARG A 109 -4.58 16.23 -17.33
CA ARG A 109 -5.26 16.17 -16.02
C ARG A 109 -5.30 14.78 -15.41
N ARG A 110 -5.13 14.71 -14.06
CA ARG A 110 -5.40 13.50 -13.26
C ARG A 110 -6.88 13.13 -13.37
N ASP A 111 -7.16 11.90 -13.77
CA ASP A 111 -8.50 11.34 -13.82
C ASP A 111 -8.69 10.28 -12.71
N LYS A 112 -9.39 9.18 -12.99
CA LYS A 112 -9.81 8.17 -12.01
C LYS A 112 -8.63 7.32 -11.53
N PRO A 113 -8.65 6.87 -10.26
CA PRO A 113 -7.67 5.92 -9.77
C PRO A 113 -7.82 4.57 -10.50
N LEU A 114 -6.69 3.99 -10.90
CA LEU A 114 -6.65 2.63 -11.40
C LEU A 114 -6.96 1.65 -10.27
N HIS A 115 -7.64 0.56 -10.64
CA HIS A 115 -7.98 -0.47 -9.67
C HIS A 115 -6.71 -1.11 -9.07
N GLY A 116 -6.62 -1.17 -7.75
CA GLY A 116 -5.38 -1.57 -7.05
C GLY A 116 -4.88 -2.97 -7.44
N ARG A 117 -5.78 -3.93 -7.68
CA ARG A 117 -5.39 -5.28 -8.14
C ARG A 117 -4.78 -5.27 -9.55
N PHE A 118 -5.27 -4.38 -10.42
CA PHE A 118 -4.73 -4.22 -11.77
C PHE A 118 -3.31 -3.67 -11.72
N VAL A 119 -3.11 -2.59 -10.96
CA VAL A 119 -1.77 -1.99 -10.77
C VAL A 119 -0.81 -2.99 -10.13
N ALA A 120 -1.24 -3.68 -9.08
CA ALA A 120 -0.41 -4.70 -8.43
C ALA A 120 -0.01 -5.80 -9.42
N LYS A 121 -0.93 -6.30 -10.24
CA LYS A 121 -0.60 -7.30 -11.26
C LYS A 121 0.47 -6.80 -12.23
N LEU A 122 0.34 -5.57 -12.76
CA LEU A 122 1.34 -4.99 -13.65
C LEU A 122 2.71 -4.83 -12.97
N LEU A 123 2.73 -4.34 -11.72
CA LEU A 123 3.98 -4.17 -10.97
C LEU A 123 4.72 -5.50 -10.75
N ASN A 124 3.98 -6.55 -10.36
CA ASN A 124 4.55 -7.87 -10.16
C ASN A 124 5.03 -8.49 -11.48
N ASP A 125 4.16 -8.53 -12.50
CA ASP A 125 4.38 -9.32 -13.71
C ASP A 125 5.35 -8.64 -14.69
N LEU A 126 5.30 -7.32 -14.83
CA LEU A 126 6.11 -6.59 -15.82
C LEU A 126 7.40 -6.00 -15.23
N PHE A 127 7.41 -5.68 -13.94
CA PHE A 127 8.50 -4.93 -13.32
C PHE A 127 9.19 -5.69 -12.17
N GLY A 128 8.67 -6.86 -11.77
CA GLY A 128 9.20 -7.62 -10.63
C GLY A 128 9.06 -6.89 -9.30
N ILE A 129 8.24 -5.83 -9.23
CA ILE A 129 8.02 -5.04 -8.02
C ILE A 129 6.90 -5.71 -7.23
N GLN A 130 7.26 -6.33 -6.11
CA GLN A 130 6.31 -7.00 -5.25
C GLN A 130 5.32 -6.02 -4.63
N ALA A 131 4.08 -6.05 -5.12
CA ALA A 131 3.01 -5.19 -4.65
C ALA A 131 1.77 -6.03 -4.32
N ARG A 132 1.05 -5.62 -3.26
CA ARG A 132 -0.22 -6.24 -2.86
C ARG A 132 -1.35 -5.24 -3.08
N GLY A 133 -2.30 -5.59 -3.94
CA GLY A 133 -3.54 -4.82 -4.08
C GLY A 133 -4.52 -5.19 -2.97
N GLY A 134 -5.07 -4.20 -2.26
CA GLY A 134 -6.05 -4.43 -1.19
C GLY A 134 -6.09 -3.28 -0.17
N CYS A 135 -7.02 -3.35 0.79
CA CYS A 135 -7.28 -2.30 1.77
C CYS A 135 -6.49 -2.42 3.09
N SER A 136 -5.75 -3.52 3.31
CA SER A 136 -5.30 -3.89 4.67
C SER A 136 -4.31 -2.92 5.32
N CYS A 137 -3.53 -2.15 4.54
CA CYS A 137 -2.54 -1.20 5.07
C CYS A 137 -2.94 0.26 4.89
N ALA A 138 -4.20 0.54 4.54
CA ALA A 138 -4.70 1.89 4.33
C ALA A 138 -6.07 2.10 5.00
N GLY A 139 -6.10 2.06 6.34
CA GLY A 139 -7.23 2.61 7.12
C GLY A 139 -7.71 3.98 6.59
N PRO A 140 -6.79 4.92 6.24
CA PRO A 140 -7.17 6.19 5.61
C PRO A 140 -7.90 6.05 4.26
N TYR A 141 -7.61 5.00 3.46
CA TYR A 141 -8.35 4.75 2.22
C TYR A 141 -9.79 4.31 2.51
N GLY A 142 -9.98 3.44 3.51
CA GLY A 142 -11.32 3.08 3.99
C GLY A 142 -12.10 4.31 4.47
N HIS A 143 -11.42 5.24 5.14
CA HIS A 143 -12.05 6.48 5.57
C HIS A 143 -12.48 7.37 4.40
N VAL A 144 -11.65 7.49 3.36
CA VAL A 144 -12.00 8.25 2.15
C VAL A 144 -13.14 7.58 1.38
N LEU A 145 -13.11 6.25 1.25
CA LEU A 145 -14.12 5.49 0.50
C LEU A 145 -15.50 5.50 1.17
N LEU A 146 -15.53 5.41 2.50
CA LEU A 146 -16.76 5.35 3.30
C LEU A 146 -17.19 6.72 3.85
N GLU A 147 -16.53 7.80 3.41
CA GLU A 147 -16.77 9.17 3.89
C GLU A 147 -16.76 9.28 5.43
N VAL A 148 -15.82 8.55 6.04
CA VAL A 148 -15.57 8.55 7.49
C VAL A 148 -14.59 9.66 7.81
N GLY A 149 -15.16 10.85 8.04
CA GLY A 149 -14.42 12.00 8.56
C GLY A 149 -13.91 11.78 9.99
N LYS A 150 -13.18 12.78 10.51
CA LYS A 150 -12.58 12.74 11.86
C LYS A 150 -13.62 12.50 12.95
N GLU A 151 -14.77 13.18 12.89
CA GLU A 151 -15.83 13.05 13.88
C GLU A 151 -16.44 11.64 13.90
N LYS A 152 -16.83 11.10 12.73
CA LYS A 152 -17.33 9.72 12.61
C LYS A 152 -16.31 8.70 13.09
N SER A 153 -15.03 8.90 12.77
CA SER A 153 -13.94 8.03 13.24
C SER A 153 -13.80 8.05 14.77
N LEU A 154 -13.89 9.23 15.40
CA LEU A 154 -13.86 9.34 16.85
C LEU A 154 -15.10 8.71 17.50
N ALA A 155 -16.28 8.87 16.90
CA ALA A 155 -17.50 8.23 17.36
C ALA A 155 -17.39 6.69 17.34
N PHE A 156 -16.87 6.10 16.25
CA PHE A 156 -16.61 4.66 16.18
C PHE A 156 -15.63 4.19 17.25
N ARG A 157 -14.52 4.92 17.45
CA ARG A 157 -13.56 4.60 18.50
C ARG A 157 -14.21 4.60 19.88
N SER A 158 -15.02 5.61 20.19
CA SER A 158 -15.73 5.71 21.48
C SER A 158 -16.75 4.60 21.69
N ALA A 159 -17.38 4.09 20.62
CA ALA A 159 -18.33 2.99 20.71
C ALA A 159 -17.65 1.62 20.95
N ILE A 160 -16.44 1.41 20.40
CA ILE A 160 -15.67 0.16 20.55
C ILE A 160 -14.99 0.06 21.93
N LEU A 161 -14.64 1.20 22.54
CA LEU A 161 -13.99 1.25 23.85
C LEU A 161 -14.96 1.14 25.03
N LYS A 162 -16.27 0.95 24.78
CA LYS A 162 -17.28 0.62 25.79
C LYS A 162 -17.44 -0.89 25.87
#